data_AF-A0A975JKC7-F1
#
_entry.id   AF-A0A975JKC7-F1
#
_cell.length_a   1.000
_cell.length_b   1.000
_cell.length_c   1.000
_cell.angle_alpha   90.00
_cell.angle_beta   90.00
_cell.angle_gamma   90.00
#
_symmetry.space_group_name_H-M   'P 1'
#
loop_
_entity.id
_entity.type
_entity.pdbx_description
1 polymer ?
#
loop_
_entity_poly.entity_id
_entity_poly.type
_entity_poly.pdbx_seq_one_letter_code
_entity_poly.pdbx_strand_id
1 'polypeptide(L)'
;MSGWAIVAIIAIVIWGIVQIAKARAGIITDEDGNDSYVPRDDGAGRGELESARREIEQLRERIHVLERIATDDNTLDARERARISAEIEALRGAEDTKQHDASDKEDLSK
;
A
#
# COMPACT_ATOMS: atom_id res chain seq x y z
N MET A 1 -9.33 -15.31 9.47
CA MET A 1 -8.90 -14.07 10.15
C MET A 1 -8.92 -12.93 9.15
N SER A 2 -10.05 -12.23 8.94
CA SER A 2 -10.11 -11.35 7.76
C SER A 2 -11.04 -10.13 7.80
N GLY A 3 -12.06 -10.06 8.65
CA GLY A 3 -12.89 -8.84 8.77
C GLY A 3 -12.44 -7.90 9.89
N TRP A 4 -12.22 -8.48 11.08
CA TRP A 4 -11.95 -7.72 12.30
C TRP A 4 -10.60 -6.98 12.31
N ALA A 5 -9.59 -7.51 11.62
CA ALA A 5 -8.28 -6.87 11.52
C ALA A 5 -8.34 -5.53 10.76
N ILE A 6 -9.14 -5.47 9.69
CA ILE A 6 -9.33 -4.24 8.90
C ILE A 6 -10.04 -3.17 9.75
N VAL A 7 -11.07 -3.57 10.51
CA VAL A 7 -11.78 -2.66 11.42
C VAL A 7 -10.85 -2.12 12.50
N ALA A 8 -10.00 -2.98 13.09
CA ALA A 8 -9.02 -2.58 14.09
C ALA A 8 -8.00 -1.57 13.53
N ILE A 9 -7.52 -1.79 12.31
CA ILE A 9 -6.57 -0.88 11.65
C ILE A 9 -7.24 0.48 11.37
N ILE A 10 -8.46 0.48 10.83
CA ILE A 10 -9.21 1.72 10.57
C ILE A 10 -9.45 2.50 11.87
N ALA A 11 -9.81 1.82 12.96
CA ALA A 11 -10.02 2.44 14.25
C ALA A 11 -8.74 3.11 14.80
N ILE A 12 -7.59 2.43 14.67
CA ILE A 12 -6.29 2.99 15.09
C ILE A 12 -5.92 4.21 14.24
N VAL A 13 -6.15 4.17 12.93
CA VAL A 13 -5.87 5.29 12.02
C VAL A 13 -6.75 6.50 12.36
N ILE A 14 -8.05 6.31 12.54
CA ILE A 14 -8.98 7.39 12.91
C ILE A 14 -8.58 7.97 14.28
N TRP A 15 -8.27 7.12 15.26
CA TRP A 15 -7.82 7.56 16.58
C TRP A 15 -6.54 8.40 16.51
N GLY A 16 -5.56 7.98 15.70
CA GLY A 16 -4.33 8.73 15.46
C GLY A 16 -4.58 10.11 14.82
N ILE A 17 -5.47 10.18 13.82
CA ILE A 17 -5.82 11.45 13.16
C ILE A 17 -6.52 12.40 14.15
N VAL A 18 -7.43 11.91 14.98
CA VAL A 18 -8.12 12.72 16.01
C VAL A 18 -7.13 13.27 17.04
N GLN A 19 -6.15 12.47 17.48
CA GLN A 19 -5.11 12.91 18.41
C GLN A 19 -4.23 14.01 17.80
N ILE A 20 -3.82 13.85 16.54
CA ILE A 20 -3.03 14.87 15.82
C ILE A 20 -3.84 16.14 15.59
N ALA A 21 -5.12 16.00 15.25
CA ALA A 21 -6.02 17.14 15.08
C ALA A 21 -6.24 17.89 16.40
N LYS A 22 -6.45 17.19 17.52
CA LYS A 22 -6.54 17.81 18.86
C LYS A 22 -5.25 18.50 19.27
N ALA A 23 -4.09 17.87 19.04
CA ALA A 23 -2.78 18.46 19.32
C ALA A 23 -2.49 19.70 18.45
N ARG A 24 -2.90 19.69 17.18
CA ARG A 24 -2.75 20.83 16.26
C ARG A 24 -3.79 21.93 16.45
N ALA A 25 -4.98 21.59 16.95
CA ALA A 25 -6.05 22.56 17.15
C ALA A 25 -5.86 23.39 18.43
N GLY A 26 -5.01 22.96 19.38
CA GLY A 26 -4.74 23.72 20.60
C GLY A 26 -5.99 23.95 21.48
N ILE A 27 -7.02 23.12 21.31
CA ILE A 27 -8.27 23.25 22.05
C ILE A 27 -8.08 22.56 23.41
N ILE A 28 -7.73 23.36 24.42
CA ILE A 28 -7.88 22.95 25.81
C ILE A 28 -9.38 23.05 26.10
N THR A 29 -10.02 21.91 26.32
CA THR A 29 -11.38 21.86 26.86
C THR A 29 -11.32 22.46 28.26
N ASP A 30 -11.88 23.65 28.44
CA ASP A 30 -12.16 24.21 29.76
C ASP A 30 -13.21 23.34 30.46
N GLU A 31 -13.17 23.26 31.79
CA GLU A 31 -14.01 22.36 32.60
C GLU A 31 -15.52 22.61 32.43
N ASP A 32 -15.91 23.72 31.79
CA ASP A 32 -17.29 24.13 31.51
C ASP A 32 -17.77 23.87 30.06
N GLY A 33 -16.98 23.19 29.21
CA GLY A 33 -17.47 22.68 27.91
C GLY A 33 -17.73 23.74 26.82
N ASN A 34 -17.10 24.90 26.91
CA ASN A 34 -17.16 25.94 25.87
C ASN A 34 -15.85 25.97 25.05
N ASP A 35 -15.96 25.82 23.72
CA ASP A 35 -14.82 25.89 22.80
C ASP A 35 -14.41 27.36 22.57
N SER A 36 -13.48 27.88 23.37
CA SER A 36 -12.91 29.20 23.12
C SER A 36 -11.68 29.09 22.22
N TYR A 37 -11.81 29.58 20.98
CA TYR A 37 -10.68 29.75 20.07
C TYR A 37 -9.80 30.89 20.60
N VAL A 38 -8.63 30.56 21.17
CA VAL A 38 -7.59 31.54 21.46
C VAL A 38 -6.75 31.68 20.19
N PRO A 39 -6.84 32.80 19.43
CA PRO A 39 -5.91 33.06 18.36
C PRO A 39 -4.56 33.32 19.01
N ARG A 40 -3.65 32.34 18.96
CA ARG A 40 -2.28 32.56 19.37
C ARG A 40 -1.63 33.43 18.30
N ASP A 41 -1.43 34.70 18.65
CA ASP A 41 -0.69 35.68 17.87
C ASP A 41 0.80 35.49 18.14
N ASP A 42 1.46 34.66 17.32
CA ASP A 42 2.89 34.51 17.41
C ASP A 42 3.53 34.32 16.03
N GLY A 43 4.28 35.33 15.59
CA GLY A 43 5.20 35.26 14.46
C GLY A 43 6.24 34.12 14.54
N ALA A 44 6.32 33.40 15.66
CA ALA A 44 7.03 32.13 15.81
C ALA A 44 6.39 30.98 15.00
N GLY A 45 5.06 31.00 14.80
CA GLY A 45 4.35 29.96 14.04
C GLY A 45 4.69 29.93 12.56
N ARG A 46 5.15 31.05 11.95
CA ARG A 46 5.53 31.09 10.53
C ARG A 46 6.79 30.27 10.23
N GLY A 47 7.80 30.34 11.10
CA GLY A 47 9.03 29.57 10.95
C GLY A 47 8.80 28.06 11.10
N GLU A 48 7.98 27.67 12.08
CA GLU A 48 7.58 26.27 12.29
C GLU A 48 6.63 25.76 11.20
N LEU A 49 5.76 26.62 10.66
CA LEU A 49 4.93 26.29 9.49
C LEU A 49 5.77 26.09 8.23
N GLU A 50 6.83 26.87 8.04
CA GLU A 50 7.74 26.71 6.91
C GLU A 50 8.60 25.46 7.03
N SER A 51 9.12 25.13 8.21
CA SER A 51 9.83 23.87 8.43
C SER A 51 8.90 22.66 8.24
N ALA A 52 7.68 22.73 8.80
CA ALA A 52 6.68 21.69 8.62
C ALA A 52 6.28 21.50 7.15
N ARG A 53 6.19 22.58 6.36
CA ARG A 53 5.92 22.49 4.90
C ARG A 53 7.04 21.79 4.15
N ARG A 54 8.31 22.07 4.50
CA ARG A 54 9.47 21.40 3.89
C ARG A 54 9.51 19.91 4.24
N GLU A 55 9.21 19.58 5.49
CA GLU A 55 9.12 18.19 5.93
C GLU A 55 7.99 17.44 5.23
N ILE A 56 6.82 18.06 5.06
CA ILE A 56 5.69 17.48 4.32
C ILE A 56 6.06 17.24 2.85
N GLU A 57 6.76 18.17 2.20
CA GLU A 57 7.18 18.00 0.81
C GLU A 57 8.18 16.84 0.67
N GLN A 58 9.15 16.73 1.58
CA GLN A 58 10.08 15.61 1.60
C GLN A 58 9.38 14.27 1.86
N LEU A 59 8.39 14.23 2.76
CA LEU A 59 7.58 13.04 3.02
C LEU A 59 6.75 12.66 1.80
N ARG A 60 6.18 13.64 1.09
CA ARG A 60 5.42 13.42 -0.15
C ARG A 60 6.30 12.82 -1.25
N GLU A 61 7.52 13.33 -1.43
CA GLU A 61 8.47 12.79 -2.40
C GLU A 61 8.81 11.33 -2.07
N ARG A 62 9.07 11.02 -0.79
CA ARG A 62 9.34 9.64 -0.35
C ARG A 62 8.13 8.72 -0.53
N ILE A 63 6.93 9.19 -0.21
CA ILE A 63 5.70 8.42 -0.44
C ILE A 63 5.49 8.16 -1.93
N HIS A 64 5.72 9.16 -2.79
CA HIS A 64 5.59 9.00 -4.23
C HIS A 64 6.58 7.96 -4.78
N VAL A 65 7.82 7.97 -4.28
CA VAL A 65 8.81 6.94 -4.64
C VAL A 65 8.37 5.55 -4.14
N LEU A 66 7.84 5.44 -2.92
CA LEU A 66 7.36 4.18 -2.37
C LEU A 66 6.14 3.64 -3.12
N GLU A 67 5.20 4.51 -3.47
CA GLU A 67 4.03 4.17 -4.29
C GLU A 67 4.47 3.65 -5.65
N ARG A 68 5.44 4.32 -6.29
CA ARG A 68 6.02 3.88 -7.56
C ARG A 68 6.72 2.54 -7.42
N ILE A 69 7.59 2.34 -6.43
CA ILE A 69 8.28 1.06 -6.22
C ILE A 69 7.27 -0.06 -5.97
N ALA A 70 6.31 0.14 -5.06
CA ALA A 70 5.31 -0.86 -4.75
C ALA A 70 4.42 -1.20 -5.95
N THR A 71 4.09 -0.21 -6.80
CA THR A 71 3.23 -0.42 -7.97
C THR A 71 4.01 -0.99 -9.16
N ASP A 72 5.18 -0.45 -9.47
CA ASP A 72 6.02 -0.88 -10.58
C ASP A 72 6.62 -2.27 -10.33
N ASP A 73 7.12 -2.57 -9.13
CA ASP A 73 7.62 -3.91 -8.77
C ASP A 73 6.49 -4.93 -8.80
N ASN A 74 5.31 -4.61 -8.27
CA ASN A 74 4.14 -5.48 -8.35
C ASN A 74 3.71 -5.72 -9.80
N THR A 75 3.84 -4.72 -10.67
CA THR A 75 3.50 -4.85 -12.09
C THR A 75 4.55 -5.69 -12.85
N LEU A 76 5.83 -5.59 -12.50
CA LEU A 76 6.90 -6.43 -13.05
C LEU A 76 6.75 -7.89 -12.60
N ASP A 77 6.58 -8.12 -11.30
CA ASP A 77 6.39 -9.45 -10.73
C ASP A 77 5.12 -10.13 -11.28
N ALA A 78 4.01 -9.38 -11.43
CA ALA A 78 2.80 -9.90 -12.06
C ALA A 78 3.02 -10.33 -13.52
N ARG A 79 3.80 -9.57 -14.30
CA ARG A 79 4.15 -9.92 -15.68
C ARG A 79 5.08 -11.13 -15.76
N GLU A 80 6.06 -11.20 -14.87
CA GLU A 80 7.02 -12.31 -14.82
C GLU A 80 6.32 -13.62 -14.43
N ARG A 81 5.43 -13.59 -13.42
CA ARG A 81 4.58 -14.73 -13.06
C ARG A 81 3.69 -15.17 -14.20
N ALA A 82 3.06 -14.23 -14.92
CA ALA A 82 2.25 -14.55 -16.09
C ALA A 82 3.08 -15.23 -17.17
N ARG A 83 4.30 -14.74 -17.45
CA ARG A 83 5.22 -15.35 -18.42
C ARG A 83 5.63 -16.77 -18.02
N ILE A 84 6.05 -16.96 -16.77
CA ILE A 84 6.45 -18.28 -16.24
C ILE A 84 5.26 -19.25 -16.32
N SER A 85 4.05 -18.79 -15.98
CA SER A 85 2.86 -19.64 -16.06
C SER A 85 2.56 -20.09 -17.49
N ALA A 86 2.72 -19.21 -18.48
CA ALA A 86 2.53 -19.54 -19.89
C ALA A 86 3.61 -20.51 -20.40
N GLU A 87 4.85 -20.36 -19.93
CA GLU A 87 5.95 -21.27 -20.26
C GLU A 87 5.72 -22.68 -19.68
N ILE A 88 5.27 -22.77 -18.42
CA ILE A 88 4.92 -24.06 -17.79
C ILE A 88 3.80 -24.75 -18.56
N GLU A 89 2.75 -24.02 -18.95
CA GLU A 89 1.63 -24.60 -19.71
C GLU A 89 2.08 -25.10 -21.09
N ALA A 90 2.95 -24.34 -21.77
CA ALA A 90 3.51 -24.75 -23.05
C ALA A 90 4.38 -26.02 -22.94
N LEU A 91 5.20 -26.13 -21.87
CA LEU A 91 5.99 -27.33 -21.60
C LEU A 91 5.08 -28.54 -21.33
N ARG A 92 4.03 -28.35 -20.53
CA ARG A 92 3.07 -29.42 -20.21
C ARG A 92 2.35 -29.93 -21.46
N GLY A 93 1.83 -29.05 -22.31
CA GLY A 93 1.18 -29.45 -23.56
C GLY A 93 2.14 -30.17 -24.53
N ALA A 94 3.40 -29.75 -24.60
CA ALA A 94 4.42 -30.39 -25.41
C ALA A 94 4.81 -31.79 -24.88
N GLU A 95 4.82 -31.99 -23.56
CA GLU A 95 5.04 -33.31 -22.95
C GLU A 95 3.88 -34.28 -23.21
N ASP A 96 2.64 -33.79 -23.12
CA ASP A 96 1.44 -34.59 -23.38
C ASP A 96 1.41 -35.09 -24.83
N THR A 97 1.77 -34.21 -25.77
CA THR A 97 1.87 -34.57 -27.20
C THR A 97 2.93 -35.63 -27.46
N LYS A 98 4.09 -35.52 -26.79
CA LYS A 98 5.18 -36.52 -26.94
C LYS A 98 4.82 -37.88 -26.35
N GLN A 99 4.06 -37.92 -25.25
CA GLN A 99 3.61 -39.17 -24.64
C GLN A 99 2.56 -39.86 -25.53
N HIS A 100 1.63 -39.11 -26.11
CA HIS A 100 0.64 -39.63 -27.05
C HIS A 100 1.29 -40.25 -28.31
N ASP A 101 2.27 -39.57 -28.90
CA ASP A 101 3.01 -40.07 -30.08
C ASP A 101 3.86 -41.31 -29.77
N ALA A 102 4.33 -41.48 -28.52
CA ALA A 102 5.09 -42.63 -28.10
C ALA A 102 4.20 -43.88 -27.91
N SER A 103 3.01 -43.70 -27.32
CA SER A 103 2.04 -44.81 -27.17
C SER A 103 1.52 -45.32 -28.51
N ASP A 104 1.20 -44.43 -29.46
CA ASP A 104 0.70 -44.84 -30.78
C ASP A 104 1.72 -45.70 -31.55
N LYS A 105 3.02 -45.40 -31.41
CA LYS A 105 4.08 -46.18 -32.08
C LYS A 105 4.29 -47.56 -31.46
N GLU A 106 4.03 -47.70 -30.17
CA GLU A 106 4.18 -48.97 -29.46
C GLU A 106 3.05 -49.96 -29.81
N ASP A 107 1.83 -49.43 -30.05
CA ASP A 107 0.67 -50.23 -30.46
C ASP A 107 0.72 -50.64 -31.94
N LEU A 108 1.31 -49.86 -32.84
CA LEU A 108 1.51 -50.25 -34.24
C LEU A 108 2.63 -51.30 -34.46
N SER A 109 3.47 -51.55 -33.45
CA SER A 109 4.61 -52.48 -33.54
C SER A 109 4.31 -53.90 -33.02
N LYS A 110 3.09 -54.18 -32.55
CA LYS A 110 2.63 -55.51 -32.08
C LYS A 110 1.71 -56.16 -33.09
#